data_AF-A0A1Q7FXR3-F1
#
_entry.id   AF-A0A1Q7FXR3-F1
#
_cell.length_a   1.000
_cell.length_b   1.000
_cell.length_c   1.000
_cell.angle_alpha   90.00
_cell.angle_beta   90.00
_cell.angle_gamma   90.00
#
_symmetry.space_group_name_H-M   'P 1'
#
loop_
_entity.id
_entity.type
_entity.pdbx_description
1 polymer ?
#
loop_
_entity_poly.entity_id
_entity_poly.type
_entity_poly.pdbx_seq_one_letter_code
_entity_poly.pdbx_strand_id
1 'polypeptide(L)'
;MCFLHADTRLLLLHRRHSPNAGLWNGIGGKLNSGEDPYAACIREVAEETGLHIDHPLLRAVIVISVKSTGELWVLFTFTAAPTTPEEPVASEEGELRWIELAALQTLPVLPDLPLLLPHVLSTTEVLTIRLDLNNDDATSLVRAEIVGPADQAKVLFELHSQ
;
A
#
# COMPACT_ATOMS: atom_id res chain seq x y z
N MET A 1 4.35 4.26 1.43
CA MET A 1 4.14 2.80 1.34
C MET A 1 4.85 2.27 0.11
N CYS A 2 5.52 1.13 0.21
CA CYS A 2 6.27 0.48 -0.86
C CYS A 2 5.82 -0.97 -1.00
N PHE A 3 5.57 -1.39 -2.24
CA PHE A 3 5.40 -2.80 -2.60
C PHE A 3 6.66 -3.29 -3.28
N LEU A 4 7.52 -3.95 -2.51
CA LEU A 4 8.71 -4.59 -3.06
C LEU A 4 8.28 -5.80 -3.88
N HIS A 5 8.88 -5.98 -5.04
CA HIS A 5 8.56 -7.09 -5.93
C HIS A 5 9.79 -7.92 -6.30
N ALA A 6 9.60 -9.24 -6.34
CA ALA A 6 10.55 -10.21 -6.85
C ALA A 6 9.75 -11.25 -7.64
N ASP A 7 10.03 -11.36 -8.94
CA ASP A 7 9.23 -12.15 -9.89
C ASP A 7 7.73 -11.75 -9.85
N THR A 8 6.86 -12.68 -9.45
CA THR A 8 5.41 -12.50 -9.31
C THR A 8 4.97 -12.24 -7.87
N ARG A 9 5.92 -12.14 -6.94
CA ARG A 9 5.68 -12.02 -5.50
C ARG A 9 5.91 -10.59 -5.03
N LEU A 10 5.12 -10.21 -4.03
CA LEU A 10 5.27 -8.97 -3.28
C LEU A 10 5.74 -9.28 -1.87
N LEU A 11 6.66 -8.47 -1.34
CA LEU A 11 6.94 -8.52 0.09
C LEU A 11 5.85 -7.77 0.85
N LEU A 12 5.17 -8.46 1.77
CA LEU A 12 4.17 -7.86 2.65
C LEU A 12 4.54 -8.07 4.12
N LEU A 13 4.06 -7.15 4.93
CA LEU A 13 4.16 -7.13 6.38
C LEU A 13 2.83 -7.54 7.00
N HIS A 14 2.82 -8.61 7.79
CA HIS A 14 1.70 -8.98 8.64
C HIS A 14 1.79 -8.20 9.94
N ARG A 15 0.98 -7.13 10.02
CA ARG A 15 1.12 -6.14 11.08
C ARG A 15 0.77 -6.70 12.45
N ARG A 16 1.61 -6.41 13.44
CA ARG A 16 1.41 -6.78 14.85
C ARG A 16 0.58 -5.74 15.61
N HIS A 17 0.62 -4.48 15.19
CA HIS A 17 0.06 -3.35 15.91
C HIS A 17 -1.11 -2.67 15.18
N SER A 18 -2.01 -2.09 15.97
CA SER A 18 -3.13 -1.26 15.50
C SER A 18 -2.66 -0.10 14.60
N PRO A 19 -3.51 0.44 13.70
CA PRO A 19 -4.94 0.11 13.52
C PRO A 19 -5.20 -1.20 12.77
N ASN A 20 -4.22 -1.73 12.03
CA ASN A 20 -4.41 -2.84 11.09
C ASN A 20 -3.78 -4.16 11.57
N ALA A 21 -3.81 -4.42 12.88
CA ALA A 21 -3.22 -5.63 13.45
C ALA A 21 -3.87 -6.90 12.86
N GLY A 22 -3.05 -7.88 12.49
CA GLY A 22 -3.50 -9.14 11.89
C GLY A 22 -3.82 -9.05 10.40
N LEU A 23 -3.57 -7.91 9.75
CA LEU A 23 -3.71 -7.74 8.31
C LEU A 23 -2.34 -7.62 7.63
N TRP A 24 -2.23 -8.20 6.44
CA TRP A 24 -1.08 -8.03 5.55
C TRP A 24 -1.16 -6.70 4.80
N ASN A 25 -0.05 -5.96 4.77
CA ASN A 25 0.05 -4.70 4.06
C ASN A 25 1.43 -4.50 3.41
N GLY A 26 1.57 -3.46 2.57
CA GLY A 26 2.86 -3.00 2.08
C GLY A 26 3.74 -2.43 3.19
N ILE A 27 5.01 -2.22 2.85
CA ILE A 27 6.05 -1.71 3.76
C ILE A 27 5.95 -0.19 3.85
N GLY A 28 6.05 0.40 5.04
CA GLY A 28 6.06 1.85 5.16
C GLY A 28 5.47 2.41 6.43
N GLY A 29 5.80 3.68 6.66
CA GLY A 29 5.34 4.45 7.80
C GLY A 29 5.03 5.90 7.45
N LYS A 30 5.05 6.74 8.50
CA LYS A 30 4.73 8.17 8.40
C LYS A 30 5.94 8.97 7.91
N LEU A 31 5.67 10.12 7.32
CA LEU A 31 6.73 11.08 7.01
C LEU A 31 7.26 11.72 8.29
N ASN A 32 8.57 11.85 8.38
CA ASN A 32 9.22 12.69 9.37
C ASN A 32 9.15 14.19 8.98
N SER A 33 9.41 15.07 9.94
CA SER A 33 9.44 16.51 9.69
C SER A 33 10.51 16.87 8.66
N GLY A 34 10.10 17.50 7.55
CA GLY A 34 10.98 17.88 6.44
C GLY A 34 11.40 16.72 5.52
N GLU A 35 10.86 15.51 5.74
CA GLU A 35 11.15 14.35 4.92
C GLU A 35 10.20 14.30 3.71
N ASP A 36 10.76 14.06 2.52
CA ASP A 36 9.97 13.82 1.33
C ASP A 36 9.52 12.34 1.24
N PRO A 37 8.42 12.03 0.53
CA PRO A 37 7.91 10.66 0.47
C PRO A 37 8.85 9.63 -0.15
N TYR A 38 9.77 10.07 -1.01
CA TYR A 38 10.73 9.19 -1.66
C TYR A 38 11.83 8.79 -0.67
N ALA A 39 12.36 9.73 0.10
CA ALA A 39 13.30 9.45 1.19
C ALA A 39 12.66 8.57 2.28
N ALA A 40 11.42 8.87 2.68
CA ALA A 40 10.68 8.04 3.64
C ALA A 40 10.51 6.60 3.14
N CYS A 41 10.18 6.40 1.87
CA CYS A 41 10.05 5.08 1.27
C CYS A 41 11.32 4.22 1.44
N ILE A 42 12.48 4.80 1.12
CA ILE A 42 13.78 4.11 1.24
C ILE A 42 14.11 3.79 2.70
N ARG A 43 13.91 4.75 3.60
CA ARG A 43 14.17 4.58 5.04
C ARG A 43 13.29 3.47 5.62
N GLU A 44 11.98 3.54 5.42
CA GLU A 44 11.04 2.58 5.98
C GLU A 44 11.27 1.16 5.46
N VAL A 45 11.65 1.01 4.18
CA VAL A 45 12.05 -0.30 3.65
C VAL A 45 13.26 -0.86 4.40
N ALA A 46 14.28 -0.05 4.64
CA ALA A 46 15.45 -0.49 5.39
C ALA A 46 15.12 -0.82 6.86
N GLU A 47 14.33 0.02 7.53
CA GLU A 47 13.94 -0.14 8.93
C GLU A 47 13.05 -1.37 9.16
N GLU A 48 12.04 -1.57 8.31
CA GLU A 48 11.05 -2.63 8.51
C GLU A 48 11.49 -3.99 7.97
N THR A 49 12.42 -4.03 7.01
CA THR A 49 12.78 -5.27 6.30
C THR A 49 14.26 -5.62 6.29
N GLY A 50 15.14 -4.67 6.65
CA GLY A 50 16.59 -4.82 6.49
C GLY A 50 17.07 -4.80 5.03
N LEU A 51 16.17 -4.73 4.04
CA LEU A 51 16.52 -4.67 2.62
C LEU A 51 16.86 -3.23 2.18
N HIS A 52 17.54 -3.14 1.05
CA HIS A 52 17.85 -1.86 0.41
C HIS A 52 17.22 -1.80 -0.98
N ILE A 53 16.81 -0.58 -1.36
CA ILE A 53 16.21 -0.28 -2.66
C ILE A 53 16.85 0.95 -3.26
N ASP A 54 17.07 0.89 -4.57
CA ASP A 54 17.49 2.03 -5.37
C ASP A 54 16.33 2.45 -6.28
N HIS A 55 16.12 3.75 -6.41
CA HIS A 55 15.18 4.32 -7.38
C HIS A 55 13.73 3.79 -7.31
N PRO A 56 13.05 3.81 -6.13
CA PRO A 56 11.65 3.43 -6.06
C PRO A 56 10.78 4.28 -6.99
N LEU A 57 9.90 3.60 -7.72
CA LEU A 57 8.99 4.24 -8.67
C LEU A 57 7.70 4.62 -7.97
N LEU A 58 7.33 5.90 -7.99
CA LEU A 58 6.01 6.33 -7.55
C LEU A 58 4.98 5.79 -8.53
N ARG A 59 4.00 5.03 -8.03
CA ARG A 59 2.94 4.42 -8.85
C ARG A 59 1.57 4.98 -8.57
N ALA A 60 1.32 5.43 -7.35
CA ALA A 60 0.05 6.06 -7.01
C ALA A 60 0.18 7.10 -5.90
N VAL A 61 -0.69 8.10 -5.98
CA VAL A 61 -1.07 8.97 -4.86
C VAL A 61 -2.50 8.59 -4.48
N ILE A 62 -2.66 8.07 -3.27
CA ILE A 62 -3.95 7.60 -2.76
C ILE A 62 -4.44 8.60 -1.71
N VAL A 63 -5.63 9.15 -1.92
CA VAL A 63 -6.32 10.00 -0.94
C VAL A 63 -7.39 9.17 -0.26
N ILE A 64 -7.30 9.04 1.06
CA ILE A 64 -8.26 8.33 1.89
C ILE A 64 -9.08 9.35 2.67
N SER A 65 -10.38 9.36 2.45
CA SER A 65 -11.34 10.18 3.19
C SER A 65 -12.05 9.35 4.23
N VAL A 66 -11.98 9.76 5.50
CA VAL A 66 -12.68 9.09 6.61
C VAL A 66 -13.93 9.88 6.98
N LYS A 67 -15.12 9.31 6.76
CA LYS A 67 -16.40 10.03 6.94
C LYS A 67 -16.70 10.40 8.39
N SER A 68 -16.42 9.52 9.35
CA SER A 68 -16.76 9.75 10.76
C SER A 68 -15.96 10.89 11.39
N THR A 69 -14.74 11.13 10.92
CA THR A 69 -13.81 12.12 11.48
C THR A 69 -13.63 13.34 10.57
N GLY A 70 -13.89 13.21 9.27
CA GLY A 70 -13.58 14.21 8.26
C GLY A 70 -12.09 14.29 7.91
N GLU A 71 -11.28 13.36 8.41
CA GLU A 71 -9.85 13.31 8.14
C GLU A 71 -9.53 12.90 6.71
N LEU A 72 -8.41 13.42 6.21
CA LEU A 72 -7.82 13.06 4.92
C LEU A 72 -6.41 12.52 5.13
N TRP A 73 -6.17 11.32 4.64
CA TRP A 73 -4.84 10.72 4.59
C TRP A 73 -4.35 10.69 3.15
N VAL A 74 -3.07 11.00 2.96
CA VAL A 74 -2.42 10.91 1.65
C VAL A 74 -1.33 9.86 1.73
N LEU A 75 -1.43 8.83 0.91
CA LEU A 75 -0.43 7.79 0.79
C LEU A 75 0.30 7.94 -0.55
N PHE A 76 1.62 8.01 -0.47
CA PHE A 76 2.50 7.85 -1.62
C PHE A 76 2.88 6.38 -1.73
N THR A 77 2.47 5.77 -2.83
CA THR A 77 2.62 4.32 -3.07
C THR A 77 3.68 4.09 -4.13
N PHE A 78 4.74 3.41 -3.72
CA PHE A 78 5.90 3.09 -4.54
C PHE A 78 5.98 1.59 -4.85
N THR A 79 6.75 1.27 -5.89
CA THR A 79 7.22 -0.09 -6.18
C THR A 79 8.73 -0.07 -6.39
N ALA A 80 9.41 -1.12 -5.95
CA ALA A 80 10.84 -1.29 -6.18
C ALA A 80 11.22 -2.78 -6.14
N ALA A 81 12.39 -3.11 -6.70
CA ALA A 81 13.05 -4.38 -6.47
C ALA A 81 14.18 -4.19 -5.45
N PRO A 82 14.42 -5.15 -4.53
CA PRO A 82 15.60 -5.10 -3.66
C PRO A 82 16.90 -5.04 -4.46
N THR A 83 17.90 -4.33 -3.94
CA THR A 83 19.24 -4.22 -4.56
C THR A 83 20.07 -5.49 -4.38
N THR A 84 19.75 -6.30 -3.38
CA THR A 84 20.44 -7.54 -3.02
C THR A 84 19.45 -8.70 -2.93
N PRO A 85 19.89 -9.96 -3.14
CA PRO A 85 19.06 -11.15 -2.97
C PRO A 85 18.96 -11.57 -1.49
N GLU A 86 19.14 -10.65 -0.55
CA GLU A 86 19.08 -10.93 0.87
C GLU A 86 17.63 -11.24 1.30
N GLU A 87 17.49 -12.11 2.30
CA GLU A 87 16.18 -12.39 2.86
C GLU A 87 15.75 -11.25 3.79
N PRO A 88 14.48 -10.83 3.73
CA PRO A 88 13.96 -9.79 4.60
C PRO A 88 13.98 -10.24 6.05
N VAL A 89 14.40 -9.33 6.93
CA VAL A 89 14.44 -9.54 8.38
C VAL A 89 13.25 -8.82 8.99
N ALA A 90 12.40 -9.57 9.70
CA ALA A 90 11.25 -9.01 10.41
C ALA A 90 11.68 -7.98 11.47
N SER A 91 10.99 -6.85 11.50
CA SER A 91 11.12 -5.83 12.55
C SER A 91 10.14 -6.06 13.70
N GLU A 92 10.06 -5.11 14.64
CA GLU A 92 9.05 -5.14 15.70
C GLU A 92 7.61 -5.03 15.16
N GLU A 93 7.45 -4.46 13.95
CA GLU A 93 6.16 -4.18 13.32
C GLU A 93 5.39 -5.45 12.91
N GLY A 94 6.06 -6.57 12.66
CA GLY A 94 5.36 -7.77 12.18
C GLY A 94 6.20 -8.82 11.48
N GLU A 95 5.53 -9.85 10.96
CA GLU A 95 6.15 -10.90 10.14
C GLU A 95 6.22 -10.44 8.68
N LEU A 96 7.31 -10.74 7.98
CA LEU A 96 7.47 -10.46 6.56
C LEU A 96 7.33 -11.73 5.72
N ARG A 97 6.67 -11.63 4.57
CA ARG A 97 6.54 -12.75 3.64
C ARG A 97 6.44 -12.30 2.19
N TRP A 98 7.17 -12.98 1.32
CA TRP A 98 6.95 -12.94 -0.12
C TRP A 98 5.67 -13.67 -0.48
N ILE A 99 4.67 -12.94 -0.98
CA ILE A 99 3.32 -13.42 -1.26
C ILE A 99 3.01 -13.23 -2.75
N GLU A 100 2.48 -14.28 -3.39
CA GLU A 100 1.98 -14.20 -4.76
C GLU A 100 0.82 -13.21 -4.87
N LEU A 101 0.81 -12.39 -5.93
CA LEU A 101 -0.28 -11.42 -6.16
C LEU A 101 -1.67 -12.09 -6.16
N ALA A 102 -1.77 -13.32 -6.67
CA ALA A 102 -3.02 -14.07 -6.70
C ALA A 102 -3.52 -14.49 -5.30
N ALA A 103 -2.61 -14.64 -4.32
CA ALA A 103 -2.97 -15.08 -2.97
C ALA A 103 -3.64 -13.97 -2.13
N LEU A 104 -3.56 -12.71 -2.57
CA LEU A 104 -4.21 -11.58 -1.89
C LEU A 104 -5.72 -11.72 -1.81
N GLN A 105 -6.33 -12.50 -2.71
CA GLN A 105 -7.77 -12.78 -2.70
C GLN A 105 -8.21 -13.66 -1.51
N THR A 106 -7.28 -14.37 -0.87
CA THR A 106 -7.57 -15.34 0.19
C THR A 106 -6.92 -15.04 1.52
N LEU A 107 -5.91 -14.16 1.53
CA LEU A 107 -5.22 -13.75 2.75
C LEU A 107 -5.95 -12.61 3.46
N PRO A 108 -5.79 -12.48 4.80
CA PRO A 108 -6.32 -11.34 5.53
C PRO A 108 -5.48 -10.09 5.20
N VAL A 109 -5.78 -9.44 4.09
CA VAL A 109 -5.13 -8.19 3.64
C VAL A 109 -6.05 -7.00 3.90
N LEU A 110 -5.52 -5.78 3.80
CA LEU A 110 -6.40 -4.60 3.71
C LEU A 110 -7.31 -4.72 2.48
N PRO A 111 -8.61 -4.39 2.57
CA PRO A 111 -9.57 -4.63 1.48
C PRO A 111 -9.28 -3.89 0.19
N ASP A 112 -8.52 -2.80 0.25
CA ASP A 112 -8.10 -2.03 -0.91
C ASP A 112 -7.00 -2.74 -1.71
N LEU A 113 -6.12 -3.52 -1.09
CA LEU A 113 -4.98 -4.11 -1.80
C LEU A 113 -5.36 -5.00 -2.99
N PRO A 114 -6.31 -5.96 -2.86
CA PRO A 114 -6.72 -6.78 -4.00
C PRO A 114 -7.36 -5.96 -5.13
N LEU A 115 -7.96 -4.80 -4.82
CA LEU A 115 -8.58 -3.90 -5.79
C LEU A 115 -7.53 -3.04 -6.51
N LEU A 116 -6.57 -2.50 -5.75
CA LEU A 116 -5.63 -1.50 -6.24
C LEU A 116 -4.39 -2.10 -6.89
N LEU A 117 -3.79 -3.14 -6.29
CA LEU A 117 -2.49 -3.65 -6.70
C LEU A 117 -2.41 -4.14 -8.15
N PRO A 118 -3.43 -4.81 -8.73
CA PRO A 118 -3.41 -5.16 -10.15
C PRO A 118 -3.23 -3.95 -11.07
N HIS A 119 -3.74 -2.77 -10.68
CA HIS A 119 -3.61 -1.53 -11.45
C HIS A 119 -2.29 -0.81 -11.16
N VAL A 120 -1.92 -0.71 -9.88
CA VAL A 120 -0.67 -0.08 -9.44
C VAL A 120 0.57 -0.77 -10.04
N LEU A 121 0.53 -2.10 -10.20
CA LEU A 121 1.64 -2.88 -10.73
C LEU A 121 1.71 -2.91 -12.27
N SER A 122 0.58 -2.70 -12.96
CA SER A 122 0.52 -2.81 -14.43
C SER A 122 0.63 -1.46 -15.16
N THR A 123 0.36 -0.36 -14.46
CA THR A 123 0.42 0.98 -15.05
C THR A 123 1.86 1.45 -15.30
N THR A 124 2.05 2.38 -16.23
CA THR A 124 3.32 3.11 -16.42
C THR A 124 3.23 4.57 -15.95
N GLU A 125 2.02 5.02 -15.63
CA GLU A 125 1.73 6.37 -15.16
C GLU A 125 1.47 6.37 -13.65
N VAL A 126 1.53 7.56 -13.04
CA VAL A 126 1.15 7.72 -11.64
C VAL A 126 -0.37 7.80 -11.54
N LEU A 127 -0.99 6.85 -10.84
CA LEU A 127 -2.42 6.86 -10.58
C LEU A 127 -2.78 7.86 -9.48
N THR A 128 -3.90 8.55 -9.65
CA THR A 128 -4.58 9.23 -8.55
C THR A 128 -5.75 8.37 -8.13
N ILE A 129 -5.76 7.93 -6.87
CA ILE A 129 -6.76 6.99 -6.33
C ILE A 129 -7.47 7.66 -5.18
N ARG A 130 -8.79 7.49 -5.13
CA ARG A 130 -9.63 7.91 -4.01
C ARG A 130 -10.18 6.68 -3.29
N LEU A 131 -10.00 6.65 -1.98
CA LEU A 131 -10.67 5.71 -1.08
C LEU A 131 -11.57 6.50 -0.14
N ASP A 132 -12.80 6.04 0.05
CA ASP A 132 -13.70 6.56 1.09
C ASP A 132 -13.95 5.45 2.11
N LEU A 133 -13.76 5.76 3.39
CA LEU A 133 -13.99 4.87 4.53
C LEU A 133 -15.09 5.46 5.41
N ASN A 134 -15.90 4.61 6.05
CA ASN A 134 -16.89 5.09 7.01
C ASN A 134 -16.24 5.55 8.32
N ASN A 135 -15.18 4.88 8.77
CA ASN A 135 -14.43 5.21 9.98
C ASN A 135 -12.94 4.83 9.84
N ASP A 136 -12.15 4.99 10.89
CA ASP A 136 -10.68 4.78 10.86
C ASP A 136 -10.28 3.30 10.67
N ASP A 137 -11.23 2.36 10.67
CA ASP A 137 -11.02 0.97 10.31
C ASP A 137 -10.95 0.82 8.78
N ALA A 138 -9.84 0.27 8.28
CA ALA A 138 -9.65 0.01 6.86
C ALA A 138 -10.68 -0.97 6.28
N THR A 139 -11.30 -1.81 7.11
CA THR A 139 -12.41 -2.70 6.71
C THR A 139 -13.71 -1.96 6.43
N SER A 140 -13.80 -0.68 6.81
CA SER A 140 -14.96 0.18 6.57
C SER A 140 -14.98 0.86 5.19
N LEU A 141 -14.16 0.37 4.25
CA LEU A 141 -14.10 0.83 2.87
C LEU A 141 -15.49 0.83 2.22
N VAL A 142 -15.90 1.98 1.69
CA VAL A 142 -17.17 2.15 0.97
C VAL A 142 -17.00 2.51 -0.49
N ARG A 143 -15.86 3.09 -0.89
CA ARG A 143 -15.57 3.40 -2.29
C ARG A 143 -14.08 3.28 -2.55
N ALA A 144 -13.72 2.68 -3.67
CA ALA A 144 -12.38 2.71 -4.24
C ALA A 144 -12.47 3.09 -5.72
N GLU A 145 -11.74 4.13 -6.11
CA GLU A 145 -11.83 4.71 -7.45
C GLU A 145 -10.45 5.16 -7.94
N ILE A 146 -10.10 4.76 -9.17
CA ILE A 146 -9.02 5.39 -9.91
C ILE A 146 -9.63 6.65 -10.53
N VAL A 147 -9.15 7.81 -10.11
CA VAL A 147 -9.63 9.12 -10.56
C VAL A 147 -8.85 9.59 -11.78
N GLY A 148 -7.57 9.24 -11.86
CA GLY A 148 -6.70 9.63 -12.97
C GLY A 148 -5.53 8.67 -13.17
N PRO A 149 -4.95 8.62 -14.38
CA PRO A 149 -5.29 9.43 -15.56
C PRO A 149 -6.65 9.06 -16.20
N ALA A 150 -7.20 9.95 -17.03
CA ALA A 150 -8.60 9.90 -17.47
C ALA A 150 -8.97 8.63 -18.26
N ASP A 151 -8.03 8.09 -19.03
CA ASP A 151 -8.15 6.84 -19.78
C ASP A 151 -8.12 5.59 -18.87
N GLN A 152 -7.63 5.73 -17.64
CA GLN A 152 -7.61 4.68 -16.62
C GLN A 152 -8.68 4.87 -15.54
N ALA A 153 -9.43 5.99 -15.58
CA ALA A 153 -10.40 6.36 -14.54
C ALA A 153 -11.58 5.37 -14.49
N LYS A 154 -11.88 4.87 -13.30
CA LYS A 154 -12.97 3.91 -13.04
C LYS A 154 -13.22 3.70 -11.55
N VAL A 155 -14.47 3.40 -11.22
CA VAL A 155 -14.86 2.90 -9.90
C VAL A 155 -14.50 1.42 -9.82
N LEU A 156 -13.66 1.04 -8.86
CA LEU A 156 -13.25 -0.34 -8.61
C LEU A 156 -14.20 -1.04 -7.63
N PHE A 157 -14.72 -0.27 -6.68
CA PHE A 157 -15.63 -0.75 -5.66
C PHE A 157 -16.52 0.40 -5.19
N GLU A 158 -17.79 0.12 -4.98
CA GLU A 158 -18.72 1.02 -4.32
C GLU A 158 -19.76 0.22 -3.55
N LEU A 159 -19.89 0.51 -2.25
CA LEU A 159 -20.93 -0.06 -1.41
C LEU A 159 -22.23 0.71 -1.68
N HIS A 160 -23.15 0.12 -2.42
CA HIS A 160 -24.49 0.66 -2.57
C HIS A 160 -25.27 0.47 -1.27
N SER A 161 -25.65 1.56 -0.62
CA SER A 161 -26.68 1.54 0.41
C SER A 161 -28.02 1.17 -0.23
N GLN A 162 -28.67 0.10 0.26
CA GLN A 162 -30.10 -0.12 -0.03
C GLN A 162 -30.96 1.00 0.54
#